data_AF-A0A226E7L6-F1
#
_entry.id   AF-A0A226E7L6-F1
#
_cell.length_a   1.000
_cell.length_b   1.000
_cell.length_c   1.000
_cell.angle_alpha   90.00
_cell.angle_beta   90.00
_cell.angle_gamma   90.00
#
_symmetry.space_group_name_H-M   'P 1'
#
loop_
_entity.id
_entity.type
_entity.pdbx_description
1 polymer ?
#
loop_
_entity_poly.entity_id
_entity_poly.type
_entity_poly.pdbx_seq_one_letter_code
_entity_poly.pdbx_strand_id
1 'polypeptide(L)'
;MTSYEVIEIFVLGFCNVVLGPLMFIWGIYSELDAYEEKRDANNTTNKDLELEYNPVFWAYRCLILCSFFSGLFAMWAVTIFRKEGNWEIRLGRVATSLAKAMYWQIVAIIFYNLDPFEWRTRDGLLGPWGRIDLPFLTYYYCFAVQYYFAKQIGKFVQEAKDVVKLQ
;
A
#
# COMPACT_ATOMS: atom_id res chain seq x y z
N MET A 1 -10.72 23.95 8.62
CA MET A 1 -9.84 23.01 9.31
C MET A 1 -9.67 23.31 10.79
N THR A 2 -10.07 22.36 11.63
CA THR A 2 -9.85 22.38 13.07
C THR A 2 -8.50 21.75 13.43
N SER A 3 -7.89 22.11 14.57
CA SER A 3 -6.63 21.51 15.02
C SER A 3 -6.71 19.99 15.19
N TYR A 4 -7.91 19.46 15.47
CA TYR A 4 -8.15 18.03 15.60
C TYR A 4 -7.96 17.27 14.28
N GLU A 5 -8.43 17.80 13.15
CA GLU A 5 -8.31 17.15 11.84
C GLU A 5 -6.85 17.06 11.38
N VAL A 6 -6.05 18.08 11.69
CA VAL A 6 -4.61 18.09 11.40
C VAL A 6 -3.88 17.03 12.21
N ILE A 7 -4.17 16.94 13.52
CA ILE A 7 -3.59 15.94 14.42
C ILE A 7 -3.98 14.53 13.95
N GLU A 8 -5.25 14.33 13.58
CA GLU A 8 -5.73 13.04 13.09
C GLU A 8 -4.98 12.59 11.82
N ILE A 9 -4.87 13.45 10.82
CA ILE A 9 -4.13 13.13 9.58
C ILE A 9 -2.65 12.87 9.88
N PHE A 10 -2.06 13.61 10.82
CA PHE A 10 -0.67 13.40 11.23
C PHE A 10 -0.49 12.02 11.88
N VAL A 11 -1.37 11.63 12.80
CA VAL A 11 -1.34 10.32 13.47
C VAL A 11 -1.53 9.20 12.46
N LEU A 12 -2.52 9.31 11.56
CA LEU A 12 -2.73 8.30 10.51
C LEU A 12 -1.53 8.24 9.54
N GLY A 13 -0.93 9.39 9.24
CA GLY A 13 0.30 9.47 8.44
C GLY A 13 1.46 8.75 9.12
N PHE A 14 1.63 8.91 10.42
CA PHE A 14 2.60 8.17 11.22
C PHE A 14 2.34 6.66 11.19
N CYS A 15 1.09 6.23 11.32
CA CYS A 15 0.73 4.82 11.16
C CYS A 15 1.16 4.28 9.79
N ASN A 16 0.98 5.06 8.73
CA ASN A 16 1.40 4.68 7.38
C ASN A 16 2.92 4.69 7.15
N VAL A 17 3.68 5.52 7.88
CA VAL A 17 5.15 5.53 7.81
C VAL A 17 5.78 4.41 8.61
N VAL A 18 5.19 4.03 9.75
CA VAL A 18 5.81 3.10 10.70
C VAL A 18 5.05 1.78 10.78
N LEU A 19 3.80 1.81 11.23
CA LEU A 19 3.03 0.59 11.52
C LEU A 19 2.73 -0.24 10.26
N GLY A 20 2.33 0.41 9.16
CA GLY A 20 2.08 -0.25 7.88
C GLY A 20 3.31 -1.00 7.37
N PRO A 21 4.45 -0.32 7.15
CA PRO A 21 5.69 -0.97 6.73
C PRO A 21 6.16 -2.08 7.66
N LEU A 22 6.11 -1.89 8.98
CA LEU A 22 6.46 -2.96 9.93
C LEU A 22 5.58 -4.20 9.78
N MET A 23 4.26 -4.01 9.63
CA MET A 23 3.32 -5.12 9.42
C MET A 23 3.61 -5.85 8.10
N PHE A 24 3.92 -5.12 7.03
CA PHE A 24 4.25 -5.73 5.73
C PHE A 24 5.63 -6.41 5.73
N ILE A 25 6.62 -5.84 6.43
CA ILE A 25 7.93 -6.47 6.61
C ILE A 25 7.80 -7.75 7.44
N TRP A 26 6.94 -7.75 8.46
CA TRP A 26 6.66 -8.97 9.20
C TRP A 26 6.06 -10.06 8.30
N GLY A 27 5.11 -9.69 7.43
CA GLY A 27 4.51 -10.62 6.48
C GLY A 27 5.48 -11.13 5.40
N ILE A 28 6.40 -10.30 4.90
CA ILE A 28 7.39 -10.76 3.92
C ILE A 28 8.47 -11.64 4.56
N TYR A 29 8.77 -11.44 5.84
CA TYR A 29 9.79 -12.23 6.55
C TYR A 29 9.43 -13.72 6.60
N SER A 30 8.17 -14.06 6.88
CA SER A 30 7.73 -15.46 6.86
C SER A 30 7.80 -16.10 5.47
N GLU A 31 7.57 -15.33 4.41
CA GLU A 31 7.71 -15.81 3.03
C GLU A 31 9.18 -16.01 2.63
N LEU A 32 10.07 -15.15 3.14
CA LEU A 32 11.51 -15.28 2.95
C LEU A 32 12.07 -16.53 3.64
N ASP A 33 11.67 -16.79 4.89
CA ASP A 33 12.08 -18.01 5.60
C ASP A 33 11.66 -19.27 4.83
N ALA A 34 10.42 -19.31 4.32
CA ALA A 34 9.93 -20.44 3.52
C ALA A 34 10.65 -20.59 2.17
N TYR A 35 10.99 -19.46 1.54
CA TYR A 35 11.79 -19.45 0.31
C TYR A 35 13.20 -20.00 0.55
N GLU A 36 13.87 -19.59 1.63
CA GLU A 36 15.20 -20.05 1.99
C GLU A 36 15.22 -21.56 2.30
N GLU A 37 14.24 -22.05 3.07
CA GLU A 37 14.11 -23.48 3.38
C GLU A 37 13.95 -24.33 2.10
N LYS A 38 13.07 -23.92 1.17
CA LYS A 38 12.87 -24.64 -0.09
C LYS A 38 14.06 -24.57 -1.03
N ARG A 39 14.80 -23.46 -1.01
CA ARG A 39 16.04 -23.29 -1.78
C ARG A 39 17.13 -24.23 -1.27
N ASP A 40 17.29 -24.34 0.04
CA ASP A 40 18.31 -25.18 0.67
C ASP A 40 18.00 -26.68 0.55
N ALA A 41 16.72 -27.04 0.47
CA ALA A 41 16.28 -28.42 0.29
C ALA A 41 16.69 -29.04 -1.06
N ASN A 42 17.24 -28.27 -2.02
CA ASN A 42 17.71 -28.71 -3.35
C ASN A 42 16.70 -29.51 -4.21
N ASN A 43 15.42 -29.55 -3.80
CA ASN A 43 14.37 -30.30 -4.47
C ASN A 43 13.63 -29.46 -5.53
N THR A 44 14.00 -28.19 -5.67
CA THR A 44 13.29 -27.20 -6.50
C THR A 44 14.30 -26.40 -7.31
N THR A 45 13.99 -26.10 -8.58
CA THR A 45 14.88 -25.24 -9.38
C THR A 45 14.74 -23.77 -8.97
N ASN A 46 15.79 -22.98 -9.12
CA ASN A 46 15.74 -21.53 -8.86
C ASN A 46 14.62 -20.84 -9.66
N LYS A 47 14.35 -21.30 -10.88
CA LYS A 47 13.31 -20.73 -11.74
C LYS A 47 11.91 -21.00 -11.18
N ASP A 48 11.66 -22.19 -10.67
CA ASP A 48 10.37 -22.54 -10.06
C ASP A 48 10.14 -21.75 -8.76
N LEU A 49 11.21 -21.56 -7.96
CA LEU A 49 11.18 -20.70 -6.76
C LEU A 49 10.89 -19.23 -7.10
N GLU A 50 11.53 -18.68 -8.13
CA GLU A 50 11.24 -17.33 -8.59
C GLU A 50 9.78 -17.19 -9.05
N LEU A 51 9.27 -18.14 -9.82
CA LEU A 51 7.88 -18.12 -10.28
C LEU A 51 6.88 -18.23 -9.12
N GLU A 52 7.22 -18.97 -8.06
CA GLU A 52 6.39 -19.11 -6.87
C GLU A 52 6.40 -17.85 -6.00
N TYR A 53 7.57 -17.28 -5.68
CA TYR A 53 7.71 -16.25 -4.64
C TYR A 53 7.84 -14.81 -5.15
N ASN A 54 8.25 -14.59 -6.41
CA ASN A 54 8.40 -13.24 -6.94
C ASN A 54 7.08 -12.44 -6.92
N PRO A 55 5.90 -13.00 -7.25
CA PRO A 55 4.63 -12.28 -7.16
C PRO A 55 4.33 -11.73 -5.76
N VAL A 56 4.53 -12.55 -4.72
CA VAL A 56 4.28 -12.14 -3.33
C VAL A 56 5.31 -11.11 -2.85
N PHE A 57 6.58 -11.25 -3.20
CA PHE A 57 7.61 -10.27 -2.88
C PHE A 57 7.35 -8.90 -3.54
N TRP A 58 6.89 -8.88 -4.79
CA TRP A 58 6.49 -7.64 -5.45
C TRP A 58 5.28 -6.99 -4.78
N ALA A 59 4.27 -7.78 -4.40
CA ALA A 59 3.10 -7.28 -3.69
C ALA A 59 3.51 -6.58 -2.38
N TYR A 60 4.33 -7.21 -1.54
CA TYR A 60 4.81 -6.60 -0.30
C TYR A 60 5.66 -5.34 -0.53
N ARG A 61 6.58 -5.36 -1.50
CA ARG A 61 7.39 -4.18 -1.83
C ARG A 61 6.52 -2.99 -2.24
N CYS A 62 5.51 -3.21 -3.07
CA CYS A 62 4.56 -2.17 -3.47
C CYS A 62 3.77 -1.63 -2.27
N LEU A 63 3.26 -2.51 -1.41
CA LEU A 63 2.53 -2.11 -0.19
C LEU A 63 3.40 -1.27 0.75
N ILE A 64 4.65 -1.68 1.00
CA ILE A 64 5.61 -0.95 1.83
C ILE A 64 5.86 0.45 1.28
N LEU A 65 6.18 0.57 0.00
CA LEU A 65 6.46 1.85 -0.64
C LEU A 65 5.24 2.76 -0.64
N CYS A 66 4.07 2.25 -1.02
CA CYS A 66 2.84 3.03 -1.05
C CYS A 66 2.45 3.51 0.36
N SER A 67 2.55 2.66 1.38
CA SER A 67 2.25 3.05 2.76
C SER A 67 3.22 4.12 3.23
N PHE A 68 4.53 3.87 3.14
CA PHE A 68 5.55 4.81 3.61
C PHE A 68 5.42 6.18 2.96
N PHE A 69 5.38 6.25 1.62
CA PHE A 69 5.30 7.53 0.93
C PHE A 69 3.95 8.22 1.11
N SER A 70 2.84 7.47 1.20
CA SER A 70 1.53 8.08 1.48
C SER A 70 1.52 8.77 2.84
N GLY A 71 2.06 8.12 3.88
CA GLY A 71 2.16 8.68 5.21
C GLY A 71 3.10 9.89 5.28
N LEU A 72 4.28 9.79 4.65
CA LEU A 72 5.26 10.87 4.61
C LEU A 72 4.68 12.13 3.95
N PHE A 73 4.06 11.98 2.77
CA PHE A 73 3.47 13.10 2.05
C PHE A 73 2.25 13.67 2.78
N ALA A 74 1.47 12.84 3.48
CA ALA A 74 0.37 13.31 4.31
C ALA A 74 0.85 14.19 5.46
N MET A 75 1.86 13.72 6.21
CA MET A 75 2.43 14.48 7.33
C MET A 75 3.01 15.80 6.84
N TRP A 76 3.78 15.79 5.75
CA TRP A 76 4.30 17.02 5.14
C TRP A 76 3.21 17.96 4.63
N ALA A 77 2.14 17.43 4.03
CA ALA A 77 1.02 18.24 3.55
C ALA A 77 0.38 19.04 4.69
N VAL A 78 0.24 18.45 5.88
CA VAL A 78 -0.39 19.12 7.03
C VAL A 78 0.57 19.96 7.88
N THR A 79 1.89 19.76 7.75
CA THR A 79 2.91 20.58 8.45
C THR A 79 3.38 21.79 7.66
N ILE A 80 3.43 21.71 6.33
CA ILE A 80 3.89 22.81 5.47
C ILE A 80 2.70 23.75 5.17
N PHE A 81 2.17 24.39 6.22
CA PHE A 81 1.15 25.44 6.09
C PHE A 81 1.86 26.79 5.88
N ARG A 82 2.49 26.99 4.70
CA ARG A 82 2.97 28.32 4.29
C ARG A 82 2.03 28.87 3.23
N LYS A 83 1.40 30.00 3.55
CA LYS A 83 0.36 30.73 2.79
C LYS A 83 0.61 30.98 1.29
N GLU A 84 1.79 30.68 0.76
CA GLU A 84 2.19 31.06 -0.60
C GLU A 84 2.50 29.86 -1.51
N GLY A 85 2.21 28.62 -1.10
CA GLY A 85 2.53 27.43 -1.89
C GLY A 85 1.40 26.41 -2.01
N ASN A 86 1.06 26.00 -3.24
CA ASN A 86 0.14 24.88 -3.52
C ASN A 86 0.72 23.48 -3.17
N TRP A 87 1.76 23.41 -2.35
CA TRP A 87 2.47 22.18 -2.02
C TRP A 87 1.65 21.25 -1.13
N GLU A 88 0.91 21.79 -0.16
CA GLU A 88 -0.03 21.03 0.68
C GLU A 88 -1.06 20.26 -0.17
N ILE A 89 -1.60 20.90 -1.20
CA ILE A 89 -2.55 20.30 -2.15
C ILE A 89 -1.87 19.22 -2.98
N ARG A 90 -0.67 19.48 -3.50
CA ARG A 90 0.07 18.50 -4.33
C ARG A 90 0.43 17.27 -3.52
N LEU A 91 1.04 17.45 -2.35
CA LEU A 91 1.45 16.37 -1.44
C LEU A 91 0.24 15.58 -0.96
N GLY A 92 -0.83 16.25 -0.53
CA GLY A 92 -2.06 15.59 -0.11
C GLY A 92 -2.72 14.77 -1.24
N ARG A 93 -2.68 15.26 -2.49
CA ARG A 93 -3.16 14.48 -3.65
C ARG A 93 -2.32 13.23 -3.88
N VAL A 94 -0.99 13.35 -3.84
CA VAL A 94 -0.10 12.19 -4.00
C VAL A 94 -0.32 11.18 -2.89
N ALA A 95 -0.41 11.63 -1.63
CA ALA A 95 -0.72 10.79 -0.48
C ALA A 95 -2.06 10.04 -0.66
N THR A 96 -3.10 10.76 -1.09
CA THR A 96 -4.42 10.18 -1.37
C THR A 96 -4.36 9.13 -2.48
N SER A 97 -3.64 9.40 -3.57
CA SER A 97 -3.50 8.47 -4.69
C SER A 97 -2.75 7.20 -4.29
N LEU A 98 -1.68 7.32 -3.52
CA LEU A 98 -0.92 6.17 -3.00
C LEU A 98 -1.74 5.34 -2.03
N ALA A 99 -2.51 5.98 -1.14
CA ALA A 99 -3.42 5.27 -0.23
C ALA A 99 -4.51 4.50 -1.00
N LYS A 100 -5.11 5.12 -2.03
CA LYS A 100 -6.06 4.43 -2.93
C LYS A 100 -5.38 3.32 -3.73
N ALA A 101 -4.12 3.49 -4.14
CA ALA A 101 -3.39 2.45 -4.85
C ALA A 101 -3.25 1.18 -4.01
N MET A 102 -3.01 1.29 -2.70
CA MET A 102 -2.99 0.12 -1.81
C MET A 102 -4.34 -0.61 -1.76
N TYR A 103 -5.45 0.14 -1.68
CA TYR A 103 -6.79 -0.44 -1.77
C TYR A 103 -6.98 -1.22 -3.08
N TRP A 104 -6.62 -0.60 -4.22
CA TRP A 104 -6.74 -1.24 -5.53
C TRP A 104 -5.79 -2.42 -5.73
N GLN A 105 -4.59 -2.38 -5.14
CA GLN A 105 -3.66 -3.50 -5.14
C GLN A 105 -4.27 -4.72 -4.45
N ILE A 106 -4.93 -4.55 -3.30
CA ILE A 106 -5.61 -5.67 -2.65
C ILE A 106 -6.74 -6.23 -3.50
N VAL A 107 -7.56 -5.36 -4.11
CA VAL A 107 -8.61 -5.81 -5.04
C VAL A 107 -7.97 -6.62 -6.18
N ALA A 108 -6.90 -6.12 -6.78
CA ALA A 108 -6.19 -6.82 -7.85
C ALA A 108 -5.63 -8.18 -7.38
N ILE A 109 -5.09 -8.28 -6.15
CA ILE A 109 -4.59 -9.52 -5.56
C ILE A 109 -5.73 -10.53 -5.35
N ILE A 110 -6.90 -10.08 -4.90
CA ILE A 110 -8.08 -10.95 -4.76
C ILE A 110 -8.49 -11.50 -6.12
N PHE A 111 -8.61 -10.64 -7.15
CA PHE A 111 -8.93 -11.07 -8.51
C PHE A 111 -7.86 -12.02 -9.07
N TYR A 112 -6.58 -11.76 -8.81
CA TYR A 112 -5.46 -12.61 -9.20
C TYR A 112 -5.52 -14.01 -8.55
N ASN A 113 -5.91 -14.08 -7.28
CA ASN A 113 -6.00 -15.34 -6.54
C ASN A 113 -7.27 -16.14 -6.82
N LEU A 114 -8.40 -15.47 -7.01
CA LEU A 114 -9.67 -16.11 -7.38
C LEU A 114 -9.66 -16.60 -8.83
N ASP A 115 -8.88 -15.92 -9.68
CA ASP A 115 -8.69 -16.23 -11.08
C ASP A 115 -10.00 -16.51 -11.84
N PRO A 116 -10.97 -15.56 -11.84
CA PRO A 116 -12.28 -15.78 -12.45
C PRO A 116 -12.22 -15.96 -13.98
N PHE A 117 -11.08 -15.63 -14.60
CA PHE A 117 -10.83 -15.80 -16.02
C PHE A 117 -9.92 -16.99 -16.34
N GLU A 118 -9.58 -17.81 -15.34
CA GLU A 118 -8.76 -19.03 -15.49
C GLU A 118 -7.37 -18.77 -16.13
N TRP A 119 -6.81 -17.57 -15.91
CA TRP A 119 -5.50 -17.15 -16.42
C TRP A 119 -4.33 -17.89 -15.75
N ARG A 120 -4.55 -18.51 -14.58
CA ARG A 120 -3.56 -19.32 -13.84
C ARG A 120 -3.69 -20.83 -14.08
N THR A 121 -4.50 -21.24 -15.06
CA THR A 121 -4.43 -22.61 -15.57
C THR A 121 -3.05 -22.91 -16.14
N ARG A 122 -2.67 -24.19 -16.23
CA ARG A 122 -1.33 -24.63 -16.65
C ARG A 122 -0.88 -24.01 -17.99
N ASP A 123 -1.82 -23.75 -18.89
CA ASP A 123 -1.60 -23.14 -20.21
C ASP A 123 -2.00 -21.65 -20.26
N GLY A 124 -2.43 -21.08 -19.14
CA GLY A 124 -2.83 -19.69 -19.00
C GLY A 124 -1.66 -18.73 -18.86
N LEU A 125 -1.91 -17.44 -19.13
CA LEU A 125 -0.90 -16.36 -19.13
C LEU A 125 -0.11 -16.26 -17.81
N LEU A 126 -0.77 -16.57 -16.69
CA LEU A 126 -0.24 -16.52 -15.33
C LEU A 126 -0.08 -17.91 -14.71
N GLY A 127 -0.28 -18.97 -15.51
CA GLY A 127 -0.17 -20.38 -15.11
C GLY A 127 1.05 -20.74 -14.25
N PRO A 128 2.26 -20.27 -14.60
CA PRO A 128 3.43 -20.64 -13.82
C PRO A 128 3.56 -19.85 -12.50
N TRP A 129 2.78 -18.81 -12.26
CA TRP A 129 2.99 -17.93 -11.11
C TRP A 129 2.29 -18.42 -9.84
N GLY A 130 3.00 -18.28 -8.70
CA GLY A 130 2.49 -18.60 -7.37
C GLY A 130 1.30 -17.75 -6.93
N ARG A 131 0.63 -18.17 -5.85
CA ARG A 131 -0.43 -17.37 -5.23
C ARG A 131 0.20 -16.18 -4.49
N ILE A 132 -0.58 -15.11 -4.32
CA ILE A 132 -0.18 -13.98 -3.47
C ILE A 132 -1.00 -14.07 -2.20
N ASP A 133 -0.53 -14.87 -1.24
CA ASP A 133 -1.24 -15.03 0.03
C ASP A 133 -0.73 -13.97 1.02
N LEU A 134 -1.66 -13.15 1.51
CA LEU A 134 -1.39 -12.09 2.47
C LEU A 134 -2.08 -12.41 3.80
N PRO A 135 -1.51 -12.03 4.95
CA PRO A 135 -2.19 -12.14 6.23
C PRO A 135 -3.53 -11.40 6.24
N PHE A 136 -4.52 -11.92 6.97
CA PHE A 136 -5.83 -11.28 7.11
C PHE A 136 -5.74 -9.81 7.59
N LEU A 137 -4.80 -9.52 8.50
CA LEU A 137 -4.57 -8.15 8.99
C LEU A 137 -4.08 -7.20 7.89
N THR A 138 -3.30 -7.69 6.93
CA THR A 138 -2.86 -6.91 5.75
C THR A 138 -4.06 -6.51 4.91
N TYR A 139 -4.98 -7.45 4.65
CA TYR A 139 -6.24 -7.16 3.96
C TYR A 139 -7.06 -6.10 4.71
N TYR A 140 -7.27 -6.29 6.02
CA TYR A 140 -8.04 -5.36 6.84
C TYR A 140 -7.44 -3.95 6.84
N TYR A 141 -6.13 -3.84 7.04
CA TYR A 141 -5.43 -2.55 7.06
C TYR A 141 -5.57 -1.82 5.71
N CYS A 142 -5.31 -2.52 4.60
CA CYS A 142 -5.38 -1.94 3.27
C CYS A 142 -6.81 -1.61 2.82
N PHE A 143 -7.83 -2.34 3.28
CA PHE A 143 -9.23 -2.01 2.98
C PHE A 143 -9.78 -0.91 3.87
N ALA A 144 -9.78 -1.12 5.19
CA ALA A 144 -10.47 -0.23 6.12
C ALA A 144 -9.64 1.01 6.44
N VAL A 145 -8.39 0.82 6.87
CA VAL A 145 -7.53 1.90 7.37
C VAL A 145 -7.10 2.82 6.22
N GLN A 146 -6.68 2.26 5.08
CA GLN A 146 -6.28 3.09 3.93
C GLN A 146 -7.44 3.82 3.27
N TYR A 147 -8.63 3.22 3.23
CA TYR A 147 -9.82 3.92 2.74
C TYR A 147 -10.17 5.11 3.63
N TYR A 148 -10.16 4.91 4.96
CA TYR A 148 -10.40 5.99 5.91
C TYR A 148 -9.36 7.11 5.79
N PHE A 149 -8.08 6.74 5.76
CA PHE A 149 -6.97 7.68 5.58
C PHE A 149 -7.08 8.48 4.28
N ALA A 150 -7.32 7.81 3.15
CA ALA A 150 -7.51 8.47 1.85
C ALA A 150 -8.70 9.45 1.86
N LYS A 151 -9.77 9.11 2.58
CA LYS A 151 -10.93 10.00 2.74
C LYS A 151 -10.57 11.26 3.53
N GLN A 152 -9.83 11.13 4.63
CA GLN A 152 -9.47 12.28 5.47
C GLN A 152 -8.49 13.23 4.74
N ILE A 153 -7.47 12.70 4.07
CA ILE A 153 -6.57 13.55 3.26
C ILE A 153 -7.31 14.16 2.07
N GLY A 154 -8.21 13.40 1.43
CA GLY A 154 -9.01 13.92 0.33
C GLY A 154 -9.85 15.13 0.74
N LYS A 155 -10.44 15.12 1.94
CA LYS A 155 -11.14 16.28 2.51
C LYS A 155 -10.18 17.44 2.77
N PHE A 156 -9.05 17.18 3.42
CA PHE A 156 -8.00 18.18 3.66
C PHE A 156 -7.61 18.92 2.37
N VAL A 157 -7.34 18.16 1.31
CA VAL A 157 -6.98 18.69 -0.01
C VAL A 157 -8.08 19.55 -0.61
N GLN A 158 -9.34 19.21 -0.37
CA GLN A 158 -10.47 19.95 -0.89
C GLN A 158 -10.66 21.27 -0.14
N GLU A 159 -10.60 21.26 1.19
CA GLU A 159 -10.63 22.47 2.02
C GLU A 159 -9.48 23.43 1.66
N ALA A 160 -8.26 22.91 1.52
CA ALA A 160 -7.10 23.71 1.13
C ALA A 160 -7.29 24.40 -0.23
N LYS A 161 -7.89 23.70 -1.22
CA LYS A 161 -8.21 24.32 -2.52
C LYS A 161 -9.23 25.44 -2.40
N ASP A 162 -10.24 25.27 -1.55
CA ASP A 162 -11.30 26.27 -1.40
C ASP A 162 -10.75 27.54 -0.73
N VAL A 163 -9.83 27.40 0.22
CA VAL A 163 -9.10 28.55 0.82
C VAL A 163 -8.24 29.28 -0.22
N VAL A 164 -7.47 28.55 -1.04
CA VAL A 164 -6.65 29.16 -2.10
C VAL A 164 -7.49 29.89 -3.16
N LYS A 165 -8.70 29.39 -3.47
CA LYS A 165 -9.62 30.08 -4.41
C LYS A 165 -10.22 31.37 -3.85
N LEU A 166 -10.24 31.55 -2.53
CA LEU A 166 -10.82 32.70 -1.85
C LEU A 166 -9.79 33.82 -1.57
N GLN A 167 -8.49 33.58 -1.85
CA GLN A 167 -7.42 34.57 -1.79
C GLN A 167 -7.17 35.20 -3.16
#